data_AF-A0A438H7N9-F1
#
_entry.id   AF-A0A438H7N9-F1
#
_cell.length_a   1.000
_cell.length_b   1.000
_cell.length_c   1.000
_cell.angle_alpha   90.00
_cell.angle_beta   90.00
_cell.angle_gamma   90.00
#
_symmetry.space_group_name_H-M   'P 1'
#
loop_
_entity.id
_entity.type
_entity.pdbx_description
1 polymer ?
#
loop_
_entity_poly.entity_id
_entity_poly.type
_entity_poly.pdbx_seq_one_letter_code
_entity_poly.pdbx_strand_id
1 'polypeptide(L)'
;MNLEILETKIPEILTHEQARSSKSRNWRSAAQEILDMEFLLDCVPCFCFCELKLRRNAIIVLAFLASGKSGFEILLGHKLSKQTNFLVLILQLLVSEMDVEVGKSTEPPEIFKERTLLIREALIFLNRLVSNPSYSTAVLRVLTSSRDVASLTIDIANRLSRVGQGHWQSDNAARQMRESEIVDLARVFRKRVFSYLGDKRS
;
A
#
# COMPACT_ATOMS: atom_id res chain seq x y z
N MET A 1 18.40 15.18 0.07
CA MET A 1 18.56 13.72 0.00
C MET A 1 18.24 13.32 -1.44
N ASN A 2 19.24 12.85 -2.21
CA ASN A 2 19.13 12.70 -3.66
C ASN A 2 18.30 11.48 -4.06
N LEU A 3 17.22 11.69 -4.82
CA LEU A 3 16.37 10.63 -5.40
C LEU A 3 17.16 9.63 -6.26
N GLU A 4 18.28 10.07 -6.87
CA GLU A 4 19.20 9.21 -7.62
C GLU A 4 19.78 8.06 -6.77
N ILE A 5 19.91 8.25 -5.45
CA ILE A 5 20.43 7.22 -4.53
C ILE A 5 19.38 6.12 -4.29
N LEU A 6 18.09 6.48 -4.29
CA LEU A 6 17.03 5.48 -4.10
C LEU A 6 16.80 4.66 -5.37
N GLU A 7 16.79 5.29 -6.54
CA GLU A 7 16.61 4.58 -7.81
C GLU A 7 17.77 3.63 -8.14
N THR A 8 18.99 3.94 -7.70
CA THR A 8 20.17 3.07 -7.88
C THR A 8 20.26 1.96 -6.83
N LYS A 9 19.82 2.20 -5.58
CA LYS A 9 19.87 1.18 -4.51
C LYS A 9 18.74 0.16 -4.58
N ILE A 10 17.57 0.50 -5.10
CA ILE A 10 16.44 -0.46 -5.16
C ILE A 10 16.78 -1.71 -6.00
N PRO A 11 17.39 -1.60 -7.20
CA PRO A 11 17.85 -2.77 -7.96
C PRO A 11 18.97 -3.55 -7.26
N GLU A 12 19.89 -2.87 -6.57
CA GLU A 12 20.96 -3.52 -5.79
C GLU A 12 20.41 -4.32 -4.60
N ILE A 13 19.40 -3.79 -3.89
CA ILE A 13 18.73 -4.52 -2.80
C ILE A 13 18.07 -5.80 -3.33
N LEU A 14 17.42 -5.72 -4.51
CA LEU A 14 16.74 -6.86 -5.13
C LEU A 14 17.69 -7.91 -5.72
N THR A 15 18.89 -7.52 -6.18
CA THR A 15 19.88 -8.44 -6.77
C THR A 15 20.81 -9.08 -5.75
N HIS A 16 21.12 -8.39 -4.65
CA HIS A 16 22.05 -8.90 -3.64
C HIS A 16 21.42 -9.97 -2.70
N GLU A 17 20.11 -10.19 -2.77
CA GLU A 17 19.35 -11.03 -1.84
C GLU A 17 19.22 -12.50 -2.26
N GLN A 18 19.68 -12.86 -3.47
CA GLN A 18 19.91 -14.26 -3.85
C GLN A 18 21.19 -14.85 -3.21
N ALA A 19 22.00 -14.04 -2.50
CA ALA A 19 23.24 -14.46 -1.85
C ALA A 19 23.28 -14.18 -0.33
N ARG A 20 22.86 -15.19 0.46
CA ARG A 20 23.24 -15.52 1.86
C ARG A 20 23.24 -14.43 2.96
N SER A 21 22.32 -14.64 3.90
CA SER A 21 22.52 -14.95 5.35
C SER A 21 23.26 -14.03 6.34
N SER A 22 23.93 -12.92 5.97
CA SER A 22 24.72 -12.16 6.98
C SER A 22 24.37 -10.67 7.12
N LYS A 23 23.32 -10.16 6.45
CA LYS A 23 23.02 -8.72 6.37
C LYS A 23 21.92 -8.24 7.34
N SER A 24 21.81 -8.79 8.56
CA SER A 24 20.71 -8.44 9.49
C SER A 24 20.78 -6.99 10.04
N ARG A 25 21.90 -6.29 9.86
CA ARG A 25 22.10 -4.93 10.38
C ARG A 25 21.84 -3.83 9.35
N ASN A 26 21.95 -4.14 8.05
CA ASN A 26 21.83 -3.16 6.96
C ASN A 26 20.36 -2.96 6.51
N TRP A 27 19.54 -4.00 6.63
CA TRP A 27 18.13 -3.92 6.25
C TRP A 27 17.32 -3.08 7.24
N ARG A 28 17.70 -2.99 8.52
CA ARG A 28 16.99 -2.17 9.50
C ARG A 28 17.13 -0.68 9.16
N SER A 29 18.31 -0.24 8.75
CA SER A 29 18.54 1.14 8.30
C SER A 29 17.87 1.44 6.96
N ALA A 30 17.91 0.51 6.00
CA ALA A 30 17.21 0.67 4.73
C ALA A 30 15.68 0.64 4.90
N ALA A 31 15.17 -0.27 5.74
CA ALA A 31 13.77 -0.28 6.13
C ALA A 31 13.42 0.99 6.90
N GLN A 32 14.30 1.51 7.77
CA GLN A 32 14.10 2.77 8.48
C GLN A 32 14.04 3.97 7.54
N GLU A 33 14.93 4.07 6.54
CA GLU A 33 14.89 5.13 5.51
C GLU A 33 13.63 5.02 4.63
N ILE A 34 13.14 3.81 4.38
CA ILE A 34 11.85 3.57 3.67
C ILE A 34 10.64 3.83 4.58
N LEU A 35 10.78 3.55 5.89
CA LEU A 35 9.79 3.73 6.94
C LEU A 35 9.77 5.16 7.48
N ASP A 36 10.74 6.02 7.15
CA ASP A 36 10.65 7.46 7.33
C ASP A 36 9.62 8.00 6.31
N MET A 37 8.37 7.61 6.56
CA MET A 37 7.23 7.67 5.63
C MET A 37 6.65 9.07 5.44
N GLU A 38 7.25 10.10 6.05
CA GLU A 38 7.10 11.47 5.56
C GLU A 38 7.49 11.53 4.08
N PHE A 39 8.41 10.69 3.60
CA PHE A 39 8.73 10.56 2.18
C PHE A 39 7.55 10.07 1.29
N LEU A 40 6.61 9.26 1.81
CA LEU A 40 5.45 8.82 1.04
C LEU A 40 4.41 9.94 0.86
N LEU A 41 4.37 10.90 1.79
CA LEU A 41 3.38 11.99 1.82
C LEU A 41 3.97 13.35 1.36
N ASP A 42 5.26 13.62 1.64
CA ASP A 42 5.98 14.87 1.40
C ASP A 42 7.04 14.74 0.28
N CYS A 43 6.59 14.36 -0.93
CA CYS A 43 7.40 14.59 -2.12
C CYS A 43 7.11 16.00 -2.67
N VAL A 44 8.13 16.86 -2.64
CA VAL A 44 8.17 18.18 -3.30
C VAL A 44 7.82 18.03 -4.80
N PRO A 45 7.09 18.98 -5.43
CA PRO A 45 6.39 18.76 -6.69
C PRO A 45 7.38 18.69 -7.85
N CYS A 46 7.84 17.48 -8.18
CA CYS A 46 8.54 17.23 -9.42
C CYS A 46 8.08 15.89 -9.99
N PHE A 47 7.17 15.98 -10.96
CA PHE A 47 6.62 14.91 -11.78
C PHE A 47 5.80 13.84 -11.03
N CYS A 48 4.47 14.03 -11.01
CA CYS A 48 3.49 13.10 -10.40
C CYS A 48 3.68 11.62 -10.78
N PHE A 49 4.30 11.33 -11.93
CA PHE A 49 4.62 9.97 -12.35
C PHE A 49 5.76 9.32 -11.55
N CYS A 50 6.87 10.05 -11.32
CA CYS A 50 8.00 9.53 -10.55
C CYS A 50 7.61 9.28 -9.10
N GLU A 51 6.79 10.17 -8.54
CA GLU A 51 6.22 10.04 -7.19
C GLU A 51 5.34 8.79 -7.04
N LEU A 52 4.42 8.52 -7.99
CA LEU A 52 3.58 7.32 -7.97
C LEU A 52 4.41 6.03 -8.08
N LYS A 53 5.40 6.02 -8.99
CA LYS A 53 6.29 4.87 -9.18
C LYS A 53 7.13 4.57 -7.94
N LEU A 54 7.62 5.62 -7.29
CA LEU A 54 8.37 5.53 -6.06
C LEU A 54 7.51 5.00 -4.91
N ARG A 55 6.31 5.54 -4.73
CA ARG A 55 5.30 5.04 -3.77
C ARG A 55 4.99 3.57 -4.02
N ARG A 56 4.79 3.16 -5.27
CA ARG A 56 4.51 1.76 -5.63
C ARG A 56 5.68 0.86 -5.26
N ASN A 57 6.90 1.25 -5.62
CA ASN A 57 8.11 0.48 -5.32
C ASN A 57 8.32 0.36 -3.81
N ALA A 58 8.06 1.41 -3.04
CA ALA A 58 8.10 1.35 -1.58
C ALA A 58 7.11 0.32 -1.02
N ILE A 59 5.86 0.28 -1.53
CA ILE A 59 4.88 -0.75 -1.13
C ILE A 59 5.36 -2.16 -1.48
N ILE A 60 5.94 -2.37 -2.67
CA ILE A 60 6.49 -3.68 -3.07
C ILE A 60 7.59 -4.10 -2.08
N VAL A 61 8.50 -3.20 -1.72
CA VAL A 61 9.55 -3.50 -0.74
C VAL A 61 8.96 -3.80 0.63
N LEU A 62 7.96 -3.05 1.10
CA LEU A 62 7.26 -3.33 2.36
C LEU A 62 6.58 -4.72 2.32
N ALA A 63 5.96 -5.09 1.20
CA ALA A 63 5.35 -6.39 1.01
C ALA A 63 6.38 -7.53 1.04
N PHE A 64 7.58 -7.28 0.52
CA PHE A 64 8.69 -8.20 0.62
C PHE A 64 9.21 -8.31 2.06
N LEU A 65 9.42 -7.19 2.75
CA LEU A 65 9.88 -7.17 4.15
C LEU A 65 8.90 -7.85 5.10
N ALA A 66 7.59 -7.69 4.87
CA ALA A 66 6.54 -8.33 5.66
C ALA A 66 6.34 -9.83 5.34
N SER A 67 7.12 -10.40 4.41
CA SER A 67 7.04 -11.83 4.10
C SER A 67 7.52 -12.72 5.25
N GLY A 68 8.41 -12.21 6.10
CA GLY A 68 8.92 -12.90 7.29
C GLY A 68 8.30 -12.40 8.59
N LYS A 69 8.20 -13.28 9.59
CA LYS A 69 7.66 -12.96 10.93
C LYS A 69 8.39 -11.78 11.59
N SER A 70 9.73 -11.78 11.55
CA SER A 70 10.57 -10.74 12.14
C SER A 70 10.46 -9.38 11.43
N GLY A 71 10.35 -9.37 10.11
CA GLY A 71 10.16 -8.14 9.33
C GLY A 71 8.79 -7.51 9.62
N PHE A 72 7.76 -8.33 9.73
CA PHE A 72 6.42 -7.87 10.09
C PHE A 72 6.34 -7.32 11.53
N GLU A 73 6.93 -7.99 12.52
CA GLU A 73 6.99 -7.48 13.90
C GLU A 73 7.72 -6.14 13.99
N ILE A 74 8.76 -5.94 13.17
CA ILE A 74 9.48 -4.67 13.08
C ILE A 74 8.62 -3.58 12.44
N LEU A 75 7.87 -3.90 11.38
CA LEU A 75 6.92 -2.97 10.76
C LEU A 75 5.79 -2.57 11.72
N LEU A 76 5.22 -3.50 12.49
CA LEU A 76 4.17 -3.18 13.47
C LEU A 76 4.69 -2.46 14.71
N GLY A 77 5.87 -2.83 15.19
CA GLY A 77 6.49 -2.26 16.38
C GLY A 77 7.07 -0.86 16.13
N HIS A 78 7.30 -0.49 14.87
CA HIS A 78 7.73 0.83 14.49
C HIS A 78 6.61 1.85 14.69
N LYS A 79 6.81 2.74 15.67
CA LYS A 79 5.98 3.93 15.85
C LYS A 79 6.67 5.08 15.15
N LEU A 80 6.00 5.65 14.15
CA LEU A 80 6.49 6.86 13.47
C LEU A 80 6.48 8.06 14.41
N SER A 81 7.14 9.15 14.00
CA SER A 81 7.31 10.40 14.76
C SER A 81 6.01 10.98 15.34
N LYS A 82 4.85 10.62 14.76
CA LYS A 82 3.49 11.02 15.19
C LYS A 82 2.63 9.87 15.76
N GLN A 83 3.23 8.74 16.14
CA GLN A 83 2.54 7.49 16.55
C GLN A 83 1.61 6.87 15.49
N THR A 84 1.58 7.40 14.28
CA THR A 84 0.81 6.85 13.16
C THR A 84 1.46 5.54 12.72
N ASN A 85 0.69 4.46 12.67
CA ASN A 85 1.18 3.19 12.15
C ASN A 85 1.27 3.23 10.61
N PHE A 86 2.27 2.60 10.00
CA PHE A 86 2.43 2.58 8.54
C PHE A 86 1.17 2.09 7.79
N LEU A 87 0.36 1.22 8.40
CA LEU A 87 -0.92 0.78 7.86
C LEU A 87 -1.87 1.95 7.64
N VAL A 88 -1.93 2.89 8.58
CA VAL A 88 -2.77 4.09 8.48
C VAL A 88 -2.27 4.99 7.36
N LEU A 89 -0.95 5.11 7.17
CA LEU A 89 -0.37 5.86 6.05
C LEU A 89 -0.73 5.25 4.70
N ILE A 90 -0.72 3.92 4.59
CA ILE A 90 -1.15 3.22 3.37
C ILE A 90 -2.64 3.49 3.09
N LEU A 91 -3.50 3.52 4.11
CA LEU A 91 -4.90 3.89 3.93
C LEU A 91 -5.04 5.34 3.45
N GLN A 92 -4.29 6.27 4.04
CA GLN A 92 -4.30 7.68 3.64
C GLN A 92 -3.81 7.87 2.20
N LEU A 93 -2.75 7.17 1.82
CA LEU A 93 -2.25 7.13 0.45
C LEU A 93 -3.33 6.63 -0.52
N LEU A 94 -4.00 5.51 -0.19
CA LEU A 94 -5.07 4.97 -1.01
C LEU A 94 -6.21 5.96 -1.21
N VAL A 95 -6.68 6.62 -0.15
CA VAL A 95 -7.74 7.63 -0.26
C VAL A 95 -7.30 8.81 -1.12
N SER A 96 -6.09 9.33 -0.90
CA SER A 96 -5.55 10.44 -1.69
C SER A 96 -5.56 10.12 -3.18
N GLU A 97 -5.10 8.94 -3.57
CA GLU A 97 -5.07 8.53 -4.98
C GLU A 97 -6.47 8.27 -5.55
N MET A 98 -7.36 7.68 -4.76
CA MET A 98 -8.75 7.45 -5.15
C MET A 98 -9.53 8.76 -5.35
N ASP A 99 -9.26 9.79 -4.55
CA ASP A 99 -9.91 11.10 -4.66
C ASP A 99 -9.41 11.86 -5.89
N VAL A 100 -8.13 11.72 -6.24
CA VAL A 100 -7.57 12.28 -7.48
C VAL A 100 -8.16 11.61 -8.73
N GLU A 101 -8.38 10.29 -8.69
CA GLU A 101 -9.00 9.52 -9.79
C GLU A 101 -10.44 9.98 -10.06
N VAL A 102 -11.23 10.25 -9.02
CA VAL A 102 -12.62 10.73 -9.16
C VAL A 102 -12.67 12.15 -9.75
N GLY A 103 -11.64 12.97 -9.52
CA GLY A 103 -11.62 14.38 -9.94
C GLY A 103 -11.08 14.66 -11.35
N LYS A 104 -10.42 13.70 -12.03
CA LYS A 104 -9.69 13.96 -13.28
C LYS A 104 -10.07 12.98 -14.40
N SER A 105 -11.05 13.35 -15.22
CA SER A 105 -11.42 12.58 -16.43
C SER A 105 -10.40 12.69 -17.59
N THR A 106 -9.39 13.54 -17.46
CA THR A 106 -8.41 13.86 -18.53
C THR A 106 -6.96 13.52 -18.14
N GLU A 107 -6.76 12.60 -17.20
CA GLU A 107 -5.40 12.21 -16.79
C GLU A 107 -4.65 11.46 -17.91
N PRO A 108 -3.34 11.72 -18.11
CA PRO A 108 -2.52 10.96 -19.03
C PRO A 108 -2.58 9.43 -18.77
N PRO A 109 -2.67 8.59 -19.81
CA PRO A 109 -2.80 7.13 -19.67
C PRO A 109 -1.71 6.48 -18.80
N GLU A 110 -0.48 6.99 -18.84
CA GLU A 110 0.66 6.49 -18.09
C GLU A 110 0.49 6.74 -16.59
N ILE A 111 -0.05 7.89 -16.20
CA ILE A 111 -0.31 8.25 -14.81
C ILE A 111 -1.47 7.42 -14.28
N PHE A 112 -2.54 7.26 -15.06
CA PHE A 112 -3.66 6.40 -14.70
C PHE A 112 -3.21 4.94 -14.49
N LYS A 113 -2.38 4.44 -15.40
CA LYS A 113 -1.79 3.09 -15.29
C LYS A 113 -0.94 2.95 -14.04
N GLU A 114 -0.07 3.91 -13.75
CA GLU A 114 0.81 3.85 -12.59
C GLU A 114 0.03 3.95 -11.28
N ARG A 115 -1.00 4.81 -11.21
CA ARG A 115 -1.92 4.86 -10.06
C ARG A 115 -2.65 3.54 -9.87
N THR A 116 -3.15 2.94 -10.95
CA THR A 116 -3.82 1.63 -10.92
C THR A 116 -2.88 0.57 -10.33
N LEU A 117 -1.62 0.54 -10.78
CA LEU A 117 -0.61 -0.39 -10.25
C LEU A 117 -0.30 -0.11 -8.77
N LEU A 118 -0.20 1.15 -8.36
CA LEU A 118 -0.02 1.53 -6.96
C LEU A 118 -1.15 1.01 -6.07
N ILE A 119 -2.41 1.23 -6.46
CA ILE A 119 -3.59 0.75 -5.72
C ILE A 119 -3.60 -0.78 -5.67
N ARG A 120 -3.27 -1.44 -6.78
CA ARG A 120 -3.16 -2.91 -6.85
C ARG A 120 -2.14 -3.45 -5.85
N GLU A 121 -0.91 -2.95 -5.86
CA GLU A 121 0.15 -3.42 -4.95
C GLU A 121 -0.20 -3.15 -3.49
N ALA A 122 -0.80 -2.00 -3.19
CA ALA A 122 -1.27 -1.67 -1.84
C ALA A 122 -2.32 -2.69 -1.35
N LEU A 123 -3.29 -3.05 -2.19
CA LEU A 123 -4.30 -4.04 -1.83
C LEU A 123 -3.75 -5.46 -1.73
N ILE A 124 -2.80 -5.85 -2.59
CA ILE A 124 -2.10 -7.15 -2.47
C ILE A 124 -1.38 -7.20 -1.14
N PHE A 125 -0.65 -6.14 -0.78
CA PHE A 125 0.05 -6.05 0.48
C PHE A 125 -0.91 -6.16 1.67
N LEU A 126 -1.97 -5.34 1.69
CA LEU A 126 -2.98 -5.39 2.75
C LEU A 126 -3.66 -6.76 2.86
N ASN A 127 -4.03 -7.39 1.74
CA ASN A 127 -4.62 -8.73 1.72
C ASN A 127 -3.66 -9.79 2.25
N ARG A 128 -2.38 -9.71 1.88
CA ARG A 128 -1.34 -10.59 2.44
C ARG A 128 -1.25 -10.42 3.94
N LEU A 129 -1.33 -9.18 4.43
CA LEU A 129 -1.30 -8.85 5.84
C LEU A 129 -2.50 -9.43 6.60
N VAL A 130 -3.72 -9.18 6.14
CA VAL A 130 -4.94 -9.63 6.84
C VAL A 130 -5.26 -11.12 6.62
N SER A 131 -4.59 -11.79 5.69
CA SER A 131 -4.79 -13.23 5.43
C SER A 131 -3.78 -14.13 6.12
N ASN A 132 -2.71 -13.59 6.70
CA ASN A 132 -1.73 -14.42 7.39
C ASN A 132 -2.20 -14.78 8.80
N PRO A 133 -2.18 -16.07 9.19
CA PRO A 133 -2.67 -16.51 10.50
C PRO A 133 -1.85 -15.95 11.68
N SER A 134 -0.57 -15.63 11.47
CA SER A 134 0.31 -15.16 12.55
C SER A 134 0.05 -13.71 12.95
N TYR A 135 -0.51 -12.90 12.06
CA TYR A 135 -0.64 -11.47 12.31
C TYR A 135 -1.95 -10.81 11.86
N SER A 136 -2.83 -11.51 11.16
CA SER A 136 -4.12 -10.97 10.69
C SER A 136 -4.88 -10.23 11.79
N THR A 137 -4.99 -10.82 12.99
CA THR A 137 -5.68 -10.21 14.13
C THR A 137 -5.03 -8.90 14.59
N ALA A 138 -3.70 -8.83 14.61
CA ALA A 138 -2.98 -7.62 15.00
C ALA A 138 -3.14 -6.51 13.95
N VAL A 139 -3.03 -6.85 12.66
CA VAL A 139 -3.25 -5.92 11.54
C VAL A 139 -4.67 -5.37 11.59
N LEU A 140 -5.68 -6.25 11.68
CA LEU A 140 -7.09 -5.86 11.71
C LEU A 140 -7.41 -5.02 12.95
N ARG A 141 -6.74 -5.29 14.08
CA ARG A 141 -6.84 -4.43 15.28
C ARG A 141 -6.32 -3.03 15.01
N VAL A 142 -5.19 -2.87 14.32
CA VAL A 142 -4.65 -1.55 13.95
C VAL A 142 -5.59 -0.83 12.98
N LEU A 143 -6.05 -1.53 11.93
CA LEU A 143 -6.99 -0.99 10.94
C LEU A 143 -8.37 -0.63 11.52
N THR A 144 -8.66 -1.06 12.75
CA THR A 144 -9.93 -0.76 13.45
C THR A 144 -9.67 -0.20 14.84
N SER A 145 -8.51 0.44 15.04
CA SER A 145 -8.05 0.90 16.35
C SER A 145 -8.82 2.13 16.86
N SER A 146 -9.31 2.97 15.95
CA SER A 146 -10.17 4.11 16.25
C SER A 146 -11.34 4.16 15.27
N ARG A 147 -12.36 4.97 15.60
CA ARG A 147 -13.50 5.21 14.72
C ARG A 147 -13.04 5.73 13.35
N ASP A 148 -12.13 6.70 13.34
CA ASP A 148 -11.67 7.33 12.10
C ASP A 148 -10.91 6.34 11.21
N VAL A 149 -10.00 5.55 11.80
CA VAL A 149 -9.24 4.53 11.04
C VAL A 149 -10.16 3.41 10.55
N ALA A 150 -11.13 2.98 11.36
CA ALA A 150 -12.12 2.00 10.95
C ALA A 150 -13.00 2.53 9.81
N SER A 151 -13.48 3.77 9.92
CA SER A 151 -14.26 4.44 8.88
C SER A 151 -13.47 4.57 7.58
N LEU A 152 -12.19 4.97 7.65
CA LEU A 152 -11.31 5.07 6.49
C LEU A 152 -11.11 3.70 5.82
N THR A 153 -10.84 2.66 6.61
CA THR A 153 -10.67 1.29 6.12
C THR A 153 -11.93 0.78 5.42
N ILE A 154 -13.11 1.01 6.02
CA ILE A 154 -14.40 0.61 5.46
C ILE A 154 -14.69 1.39 4.17
N ASP A 155 -14.42 2.69 4.13
CA ASP A 155 -14.63 3.53 2.95
C ASP A 155 -13.80 3.03 1.76
N ILE A 156 -12.50 2.83 1.95
CA ILE A 156 -11.59 2.27 0.93
C ILE A 156 -12.11 0.93 0.43
N ALA A 157 -12.39 0.01 1.35
CA ALA A 157 -12.87 -1.33 1.00
C ALA A 157 -14.18 -1.29 0.21
N ASN A 158 -15.10 -0.40 0.57
CA ASN A 158 -16.37 -0.24 -0.13
C ASN A 158 -16.17 0.38 -1.51
N ARG A 159 -15.49 1.53 -1.61
CA ARG A 159 -15.27 2.26 -2.87
C ARG A 159 -14.54 1.41 -3.89
N LEU A 160 -13.45 0.74 -3.49
CA LEU A 160 -12.66 -0.10 -4.40
C LEU A 160 -13.35 -1.42 -4.77
N SER A 161 -14.26 -1.94 -3.94
CA SER A 161 -15.03 -3.18 -4.22
C SER A 161 -16.19 -2.99 -5.19
N ARG A 162 -16.52 -1.74 -5.54
CA ARG A 162 -17.56 -1.41 -6.52
C ARG A 162 -16.94 -1.49 -7.92
N VAL A 163 -17.59 -2.24 -8.79
CA VAL A 163 -17.33 -2.16 -10.23
C VAL A 163 -17.74 -0.76 -10.69
N GLY A 164 -16.85 -0.04 -11.36
CA GLY A 164 -17.14 1.30 -11.88
C GLY A 164 -18.29 1.24 -12.90
N GLN A 165 -19.25 2.16 -12.79
CA GLN A 165 -20.26 2.43 -13.84
C GLN A 165 -19.80 3.55 -14.79
N GLY A 166 -18.49 3.73 -14.96
CA GLY A 166 -17.94 4.77 -15.81
C GLY A 166 -17.84 4.29 -17.26
N HIS A 167 -18.57 4.92 -18.17
CA HIS A 167 -18.42 4.68 -19.61
C HIS A 167 -17.10 5.29 -20.08
N TRP A 168 -16.01 4.57 -19.89
CA TRP A 168 -14.69 5.05 -20.24
C TRP A 168 -14.29 4.53 -21.63
N GLN A 169 -14.23 5.40 -22.64
CA GLN A 169 -14.13 5.07 -24.09
C GLN A 169 -12.78 4.52 -24.63
N SER A 170 -11.91 3.95 -23.79
CA SER A 170 -10.58 3.45 -24.20
C SER A 170 -10.29 2.07 -23.58
N ASP A 171 -10.02 1.10 -24.45
CA ASP A 171 -9.79 -0.31 -24.13
C ASP A 171 -8.33 -0.56 -23.72
N ASN A 172 -7.94 -0.08 -22.53
CA ASN A 172 -6.56 -0.22 -22.03
C ASN A 172 -6.47 -1.26 -20.90
N ALA A 173 -5.39 -2.04 -20.87
CA ALA A 173 -5.18 -3.11 -19.87
C ALA A 173 -5.22 -2.62 -18.42
N ALA A 174 -4.93 -1.33 -18.17
CA ALA A 174 -5.03 -0.73 -16.84
C ALA A 174 -6.50 -0.64 -16.38
N ARG A 175 -7.45 -0.34 -17.27
CA ARG A 175 -8.88 -0.34 -16.92
C ARG A 175 -9.40 -1.74 -16.64
N GLN A 176 -9.01 -2.72 -17.44
CA GLN A 176 -9.37 -4.10 -17.15
C GLN A 176 -8.88 -4.51 -15.76
N MET A 177 -7.63 -4.19 -15.41
CA MET A 177 -7.08 -4.39 -14.07
C MET A 177 -7.86 -3.65 -12.98
N ARG A 178 -8.27 -2.40 -13.24
CA ARG A 178 -9.04 -1.55 -12.33
C ARG A 178 -10.45 -2.09 -12.06
N GLU A 179 -11.11 -2.64 -13.08
CA GLU A 179 -12.51 -3.09 -13.04
C GLU A 179 -12.65 -4.56 -12.63
N SER A 180 -11.60 -5.37 -12.77
CA SER A 180 -11.58 -6.79 -12.36
C SER A 180 -10.68 -7.02 -11.15
N GLU A 181 -9.37 -7.05 -11.36
CA GLU A 181 -8.40 -7.47 -10.34
C GLU A 181 -8.47 -6.62 -9.08
N ILE A 182 -8.48 -5.29 -9.21
CA ILE A 182 -8.58 -4.41 -8.03
C ILE A 182 -9.91 -4.60 -7.31
N VAL A 183 -11.01 -4.78 -8.04
CA VAL A 183 -12.33 -5.02 -7.45
C VAL A 183 -12.32 -6.31 -6.64
N ASP A 184 -11.74 -7.38 -7.17
CA ASP A 184 -11.67 -8.67 -6.48
C ASP A 184 -10.73 -8.62 -5.27
N LEU A 185 -9.56 -7.99 -5.39
CA LEU A 185 -8.68 -7.72 -4.25
C LEU A 185 -9.39 -6.93 -3.14
N ALA A 186 -10.13 -5.89 -3.52
CA ALA A 186 -10.88 -5.07 -2.57
C ALA A 186 -12.03 -5.85 -1.91
N ARG A 187 -12.71 -6.73 -2.65
CA ARG A 187 -13.76 -7.61 -2.08
C ARG A 187 -13.20 -8.58 -1.05
N VAL A 188 -12.04 -9.18 -1.31
CA VAL A 188 -11.36 -10.05 -0.35
C VAL A 188 -11.00 -9.28 0.92
N PHE A 189 -10.39 -8.10 0.76
CA PHE A 189 -10.02 -7.24 1.88
C PHE A 189 -11.25 -6.82 2.69
N ARG A 190 -12.30 -6.37 2.00
CA ARG A 190 -13.58 -6.00 2.59
C ARG A 190 -14.17 -7.14 3.41
N LYS A 191 -14.26 -8.35 2.85
CA LYS A 191 -14.80 -9.52 3.56
C LYS A 191 -14.06 -9.74 4.88
N ARG A 192 -12.73 -9.68 4.88
CA ARG A 192 -11.90 -9.87 6.09
C ARG A 192 -12.15 -8.79 7.14
N VAL A 193 -12.19 -7.53 6.74
CA VAL A 193 -12.46 -6.40 7.65
C VAL A 193 -13.85 -6.54 8.29
N PHE A 194 -14.87 -6.83 7.49
CA PHE A 194 -16.24 -6.95 7.99
C PHE A 194 -16.45 -8.16 8.88
N SER A 195 -15.85 -9.32 8.56
CA SER A 195 -15.87 -10.49 9.46
C SER A 195 -15.29 -10.15 10.83
N TYR A 196 -14.11 -9.51 10.86
CA TYR A 196 -13.46 -9.13 12.11
C TYR A 196 -14.26 -8.12 12.94
N LEU A 197 -14.95 -7.18 12.29
CA LEU A 197 -15.83 -6.23 12.97
C LEU A 197 -17.12 -6.88 13.49
N GLY A 198 -17.61 -7.92 12.82
CA GLY A 198 -18.73 -8.75 13.26
C GLY A 198 -18.38 -9.57 14.50
N ASP A 199 -17.22 -10.23 14.49
CA ASP A 199 -16.72 -11.06 15.60
C ASP A 199 -16.44 -10.24 16.88
N LYS A 200 -16.18 -8.93 16.76
CA LYS A 200 -16.04 -8.03 17.92
C LYS A 200 -17.37 -7.64 18.58
N ARG A 201 -18.51 -7.87 17.92
CA ARG A 201 -19.85 -7.47 18.39
C ARG A 201 -20.67 -8.65 18.93
N SER A 202 -20.17 -9.88 18.80
CA SER A 202 -20.72 -11.11 19.40
C SER A 202 -20.09 -11.40 20.75
#